data_AF-A0AAX2ZRY5-F1
#
_entry.id   AF-A0AAX2ZRY5-F1
#
_cell.length_a   1.000
_cell.length_b   1.000
_cell.length_c   1.000
_cell.angle_alpha   90.00
_cell.angle_beta   90.00
_cell.angle_gamma   90.00
#
_symmetry.space_group_name_H-M   'P 1'
#
loop_
_entity.id
_entity.type
_entity.pdbx_description
1 polymer ?
#
loop_
_entity_poly.entity_id
_entity_poly.type
_entity_poly.pdbx_seq_one_letter_code
_entity_poly.pdbx_strand_id
1 'polypeptide(L)'
;MVTEAGCHALAQTVAAERLEGWRPTPDQIESLTGLLTGAQTYGEYLGRHLPGPTPPPRRRVFARRRPYLIPGTSLLRNSFGVQDADALAQLEFVATAGRILQVHLRNQDTDLDVRSLHQHVFGDVYAWAGEPRIVELRKGDSNFWACARIPHALEELQLEIGRLADEGRELDDGTLTYRLARIYADYNQIHPFREGNGRTGTLLLHLLAGRAGRRLHLDDMSRSEWIGASRDSMPFRRDGRADPRPFVAVLRGRLRIQGFGSVR
;
A
#
# COMPACT_ATOMS: atom_id res chain seq x y z
N MET A 1 -13.79 -21.49 -11.13
CA MET A 1 -12.33 -21.72 -11.22
C MET A 1 -11.63 -20.37 -11.20
N VAL A 2 -10.50 -20.25 -10.50
CA VAL A 2 -9.74 -18.98 -10.43
C VAL A 2 -8.99 -18.78 -11.75
N THR A 3 -9.11 -17.59 -12.35
CA THR A 3 -8.41 -17.25 -13.60
C THR A 3 -6.93 -16.96 -13.32
N GLU A 4 -6.08 -17.00 -14.35
CA GLU A 4 -4.65 -16.64 -14.20
C GLU A 4 -4.47 -15.21 -13.65
N ALA A 5 -5.30 -14.27 -14.11
CA ALA A 5 -5.32 -12.90 -13.60
C ALA A 5 -5.75 -12.85 -12.13
N GLY A 6 -6.71 -13.69 -11.72
CA GLY A 6 -7.12 -13.83 -10.33
C GLY A 6 -6.02 -14.43 -9.43
N CYS A 7 -5.31 -15.46 -9.90
CA CYS A 7 -4.17 -16.03 -9.20
C CYS A 7 -3.06 -14.99 -9.01
N HIS A 8 -2.77 -14.21 -10.06
CA HIS A 8 -1.81 -13.11 -9.97
C HIS A 8 -2.27 -12.05 -8.95
N ALA A 9 -3.52 -11.59 -9.03
CA ALA A 9 -4.08 -10.61 -8.09
C ALA A 9 -3.94 -11.07 -6.63
N LEU A 10 -4.33 -12.31 -6.33
CA LEU A 10 -4.20 -12.88 -5.00
C LEU A 10 -2.74 -12.96 -4.53
N ALA A 11 -1.85 -13.45 -5.40
CA ALA A 11 -0.43 -13.55 -5.08
C ALA A 11 0.19 -12.18 -4.75
N GLN A 12 -0.13 -11.15 -5.54
CA GLN A 12 0.40 -9.80 -5.33
C GLN A 12 -0.24 -9.11 -4.12
N THR A 13 -1.52 -9.34 -3.83
CA THR A 13 -2.15 -8.91 -2.56
C THR A 13 -1.39 -9.46 -1.36
N VAL A 14 -1.15 -10.77 -1.34
CA VAL A 14 -0.45 -11.42 -0.23
C VAL A 14 1.00 -10.97 -0.14
N ALA A 15 1.65 -10.74 -1.29
CA ALA A 15 3.02 -10.21 -1.35
C ALA A 15 3.11 -8.82 -0.70
N ALA A 16 2.22 -7.89 -1.07
CA ALA A 16 2.19 -6.54 -0.52
C ALA A 16 2.09 -6.54 1.02
N GLU A 17 1.24 -7.40 1.58
CA GLU A 17 1.08 -7.53 3.03
C GLU A 17 2.30 -8.21 3.70
N ARG A 18 2.91 -9.21 3.05
CA ARG A 18 4.13 -9.86 3.56
C ARG A 18 5.32 -8.90 3.63
N LEU A 19 5.42 -7.95 2.70
CA LEU A 19 6.44 -6.90 2.76
C LEU A 19 6.29 -6.03 4.02
N GLU A 20 5.07 -5.85 4.52
CA GLU A 20 4.79 -5.15 5.77
C GLU A 20 4.91 -6.04 7.03
N GLY A 21 5.06 -7.35 6.82
CA GLY A 21 5.33 -8.33 7.88
C GLY A 21 4.15 -9.24 8.20
N TRP A 22 3.08 -9.22 7.41
CA TRP A 22 1.98 -10.15 7.57
C TRP A 22 2.42 -11.60 7.35
N ARG A 23 1.94 -12.49 8.21
CA ARG A 23 2.12 -13.93 8.10
C ARG A 23 0.73 -14.57 8.09
N PRO A 24 0.07 -14.60 6.92
CA PRO A 24 -1.30 -15.09 6.84
C PRO A 24 -1.40 -16.57 7.19
N THR A 25 -2.45 -16.94 7.90
CA THR A 25 -2.83 -18.34 8.09
C THR A 25 -3.44 -18.92 6.80
N PRO A 26 -3.46 -20.26 6.64
CA PRO A 26 -4.17 -20.89 5.53
C PRO A 26 -5.62 -20.43 5.40
N ASP A 27 -6.34 -20.31 6.53
CA ASP A 27 -7.72 -19.84 6.57
C ASP A 27 -7.89 -18.40 6.05
N GLN A 28 -6.94 -17.52 6.34
CA GLN A 28 -6.96 -16.14 5.81
C GLN A 28 -6.73 -16.12 4.29
N ILE A 29 -5.87 -16.99 3.76
CA ILE A 29 -5.67 -17.15 2.31
C ILE A 29 -6.92 -17.75 1.65
N GLU A 30 -7.55 -18.74 2.27
CA GLU A 30 -8.81 -19.31 1.80
C GLU A 30 -9.92 -18.26 1.78
N SER A 31 -10.03 -17.44 2.83
CA SER A 31 -10.98 -16.33 2.90
C SER A 31 -10.74 -15.31 1.77
N LEU A 32 -9.49 -14.90 1.52
CA LEU A 32 -9.18 -14.04 0.36
C LEU A 32 -9.54 -14.71 -0.97
N THR A 33 -9.35 -16.02 -1.09
CA THR A 33 -9.76 -16.79 -2.27
C THR A 33 -11.28 -16.83 -2.44
N GLY A 34 -12.04 -16.89 -1.34
CA GLY A 34 -13.50 -16.74 -1.34
C GLY A 34 -13.93 -15.37 -1.85
N LEU A 35 -13.22 -14.31 -1.46
CA LEU A 35 -13.48 -12.94 -1.95
C LEU A 35 -13.15 -12.82 -3.45
N LEU A 36 -12.03 -13.39 -3.89
CA LEU A 36 -11.61 -13.44 -5.29
C LEU A 36 -12.63 -14.13 -6.20
N THR A 37 -13.21 -15.23 -5.73
CA THR A 37 -14.15 -16.06 -6.51
C THR A 37 -15.59 -15.56 -6.44
N GLY A 38 -15.88 -14.55 -5.61
CA GLY A 38 -17.23 -14.09 -5.35
C GLY A 38 -18.06 -15.02 -4.45
N ALA A 39 -17.44 -16.02 -3.82
CA ALA A 39 -18.09 -16.91 -2.88
C ALA A 39 -18.48 -16.21 -1.57
N GLN A 40 -17.89 -15.04 -1.30
CA GLN A 40 -18.29 -14.14 -0.23
C GLN A 40 -18.10 -12.68 -0.63
N THR A 41 -18.93 -11.81 -0.07
CA THR A 41 -18.79 -10.36 -0.15
C THR A 41 -17.65 -9.87 0.75
N TYR A 42 -17.18 -8.63 0.53
CA TYR A 42 -16.18 -8.02 1.41
C TYR A 42 -16.68 -7.84 2.85
N GLY A 43 -17.98 -7.57 3.03
CA GLY A 43 -18.58 -7.47 4.36
C GLY A 43 -18.56 -8.79 5.12
N GLU A 44 -18.85 -9.91 4.45
CA GLU A 44 -18.73 -11.25 5.03
C GLU A 44 -17.28 -11.63 5.31
N TYR A 45 -16.37 -11.32 4.38
CA TYR A 45 -14.93 -11.52 4.53
C TYR A 45 -14.39 -10.81 5.78
N LEU A 46 -14.61 -9.49 5.91
CA LEU A 46 -14.10 -8.71 7.04
C LEU A 46 -14.85 -9.03 8.33
N GLY A 47 -16.18 -9.22 8.24
CA GLY A 47 -17.06 -9.44 9.39
C GLY A 47 -16.68 -10.64 10.25
N ARG A 48 -16.11 -11.71 9.66
CA ARG A 48 -15.61 -12.89 10.41
C ARG A 48 -14.46 -12.58 11.36
N HIS A 49 -13.72 -11.49 11.11
CA HIS A 49 -12.58 -11.10 11.91
C HIS A 49 -12.91 -9.99 12.91
N LEU A 50 -14.00 -9.24 12.67
CA LEU A 50 -14.37 -8.13 13.54
C LEU A 50 -14.64 -8.61 14.97
N PRO A 51 -14.13 -7.88 15.98
CA PRO A 51 -14.42 -8.20 17.37
C PRO A 51 -15.90 -8.01 17.65
N GLY A 52 -16.42 -8.72 18.66
CA GLY A 52 -17.74 -8.45 19.20
C GLY A 52 -17.86 -7.02 19.76
N PRO A 53 -19.08 -6.57 20.09
CA PRO A 53 -19.33 -5.22 20.58
C PRO A 53 -18.43 -4.93 21.80
N THR A 54 -17.51 -3.98 21.65
CA THR A 54 -16.63 -3.59 22.74
C THR A 54 -17.23 -2.38 23.46
N PRO A 55 -17.22 -2.32 24.80
CA PRO A 55 -17.72 -1.16 25.53
C PRO A 55 -16.98 0.12 25.12
N PRO A 56 -17.64 1.29 25.13
CA PRO A 56 -16.99 2.54 24.80
C PRO A 56 -15.80 2.79 25.74
N PRO A 57 -14.70 3.35 25.23
CA PRO A 57 -13.50 3.56 26.02
C PRO A 57 -13.79 4.47 27.21
N ARG A 58 -13.27 4.11 28.39
CA ARG A 58 -13.33 4.97 29.58
C ARG A 58 -12.54 6.26 29.30
N ARG A 59 -13.23 7.40 29.31
CA ARG A 59 -12.60 8.73 29.13
C ARG A 59 -11.57 8.97 30.23
N ARG A 60 -10.28 9.05 29.86
CA ARG A 60 -9.20 9.50 30.74
C ARG A 60 -9.11 11.02 30.70
N VAL A 61 -9.48 11.69 31.79
CA VAL A 61 -9.61 13.16 31.89
C VAL A 61 -8.27 13.89 31.75
N PHE A 62 -7.14 13.22 32.05
CA PHE A 62 -5.79 13.82 32.05
C PHE A 62 -4.84 13.29 30.96
N ALA A 63 -5.36 12.59 29.96
CA ALA A 63 -4.51 12.03 28.91
C ALA A 63 -4.05 13.12 27.92
N ARG A 64 -2.73 13.26 27.74
CA ARG A 64 -2.15 14.13 26.68
C ARG A 64 -2.69 13.69 25.31
N ARG A 65 -3.34 14.61 24.61
CA ARG A 65 -3.88 14.37 23.26
C ARG A 65 -2.74 14.47 22.25
N ARG A 66 -2.33 13.33 21.71
CA ARG A 66 -1.44 13.25 20.53
C ARG A 66 -2.31 12.98 19.30
N PRO A 67 -2.06 13.64 18.15
CA PRO A 67 -2.73 13.31 16.90
C PRO A 67 -2.60 11.81 16.57
N TYR A 68 -3.61 11.25 15.90
CA TYR A 68 -3.69 9.84 15.48
C TYR A 68 -3.75 8.79 16.59
N LEU A 69 -3.38 9.07 17.83
CA LEU A 69 -3.31 8.07 18.91
C LEU A 69 -4.54 8.08 19.81
N ILE A 70 -4.91 6.90 20.31
CA ILE A 70 -5.89 6.78 21.40
C ILE A 70 -5.30 7.48 22.63
N PRO A 71 -6.01 8.43 23.26
CA PRO A 71 -5.47 9.22 24.36
C PRO A 71 -4.88 8.37 25.49
N GLY A 72 -3.63 8.64 25.85
CA GLY A 72 -2.93 7.92 26.93
C GLY A 72 -2.33 6.57 26.51
N THR A 73 -2.29 6.27 25.22
CA THR A 73 -1.67 5.06 24.66
C THR A 73 -0.72 5.39 23.51
N SER A 74 -0.01 4.38 23.00
CA SER A 74 0.74 4.42 21.73
C SER A 74 -0.05 3.87 20.54
N LEU A 75 -1.29 3.40 20.75
CA LEU A 75 -2.09 2.76 19.71
C LEU A 75 -2.78 3.80 18.81
N LEU A 76 -2.83 3.53 17.50
CA LEU A 76 -3.55 4.36 16.55
C LEU A 76 -5.07 4.28 16.80
N ARG A 77 -5.74 5.43 16.69
CA ARG A 77 -7.20 5.49 16.64
C ARG A 77 -7.64 4.76 15.39
N ASN A 78 -8.54 3.81 15.57
CA ASN A 78 -9.05 2.95 14.53
C ASN A 78 -10.58 2.90 14.62
N SER A 79 -11.22 2.62 13.49
CA SER A 79 -12.68 2.54 13.36
C SER A 79 -13.27 1.26 13.95
N PHE A 80 -12.43 0.26 14.26
CA PHE A 80 -12.84 -1.00 14.89
C PHE A 80 -13.03 -0.88 16.42
N GLY A 81 -12.62 0.23 17.04
CA GLY A 81 -12.69 0.41 18.49
C GLY A 81 -11.71 -0.46 19.30
N VAL A 82 -10.73 -1.06 18.62
CA VAL A 82 -9.78 -2.00 19.20
C VAL A 82 -8.71 -1.24 20.00
N GLN A 83 -8.40 -1.76 21.19
CA GLN A 83 -7.42 -1.20 22.13
C GLN A 83 -6.18 -2.08 22.32
N ASP A 84 -6.16 -3.24 21.67
CA ASP A 84 -5.03 -4.16 21.66
C ASP A 84 -4.21 -4.00 20.37
N ALA A 85 -2.88 -4.00 20.49
CA ALA A 85 -1.99 -3.69 19.37
C ALA A 85 -1.93 -4.84 18.35
N ASP A 86 -1.89 -6.09 18.83
CA ASP A 86 -1.78 -7.26 17.96
C ASP A 86 -3.12 -7.50 17.24
N ALA A 87 -4.24 -7.35 17.95
CA ALA A 87 -5.57 -7.41 17.36
C ALA A 87 -5.77 -6.33 16.28
N LEU A 88 -5.33 -5.09 16.52
CA LEU A 88 -5.42 -4.03 15.52
C LEU A 88 -4.57 -4.36 14.28
N ALA A 89 -3.33 -4.84 14.48
CA ALA A 89 -2.45 -5.22 13.38
C ALA A 89 -3.08 -6.32 12.52
N GLN A 90 -3.64 -7.38 13.13
CA GLN A 90 -4.30 -8.45 12.38
C GLN A 90 -5.52 -7.97 11.62
N LEU A 91 -6.37 -7.14 12.23
CA LEU A 91 -7.56 -6.59 11.58
C LEU A 91 -7.20 -5.65 10.42
N GLU A 92 -6.17 -4.82 10.60
CA GLU A 92 -5.66 -3.96 9.55
C GLU A 92 -5.18 -4.81 8.37
N PHE A 93 -4.35 -5.84 8.60
CA PHE A 93 -3.88 -6.73 7.54
C PHE A 93 -5.02 -7.40 6.79
N VAL A 94 -6.01 -7.94 7.49
CA VAL A 94 -7.18 -8.56 6.87
C VAL A 94 -7.95 -7.55 6.03
N ALA A 95 -8.29 -6.38 6.58
CA ALA A 95 -9.06 -5.36 5.87
C ALA A 95 -8.33 -4.87 4.62
N THR A 96 -7.06 -4.49 4.79
CA THR A 96 -6.22 -3.95 3.71
C THR A 96 -5.97 -4.98 2.60
N ALA A 97 -5.74 -6.25 2.94
CA ALA A 97 -5.60 -7.32 1.95
C ALA A 97 -6.85 -7.46 1.06
N GLY A 98 -8.04 -7.45 1.67
CA GLY A 98 -9.29 -7.54 0.93
C GLY A 98 -9.51 -6.33 0.00
N ARG A 99 -9.16 -5.13 0.45
CA ARG A 99 -9.26 -3.90 -0.37
C ARG A 99 -8.24 -3.86 -1.51
N ILE A 100 -7.00 -4.26 -1.25
CA ILE A 100 -5.95 -4.38 -2.28
C ILE A 100 -6.36 -5.39 -3.35
N LEU A 101 -6.91 -6.55 -2.94
CA LEU A 101 -7.42 -7.55 -3.88
C LEU A 101 -8.51 -6.96 -4.79
N GLN A 102 -9.47 -6.21 -4.25
CA GLN A 102 -10.50 -5.54 -5.04
C GLN A 102 -9.90 -4.60 -6.09
N VAL A 103 -8.83 -3.88 -5.76
CA VAL A 103 -8.15 -2.98 -6.71
C VAL A 103 -7.44 -3.76 -7.80
N HIS A 104 -6.72 -4.84 -7.47
CA HIS A 104 -6.08 -5.68 -8.48
C HIS A 104 -7.09 -6.27 -9.48
N LEU A 105 -8.31 -6.55 -9.05
CA LEU A 105 -9.39 -7.03 -9.91
C LEU A 105 -10.00 -5.94 -10.81
N ARG A 106 -9.79 -4.66 -10.50
CA ARG A 106 -10.31 -3.48 -11.23
C ARG A 106 -9.21 -2.63 -11.87
N ASN A 107 -8.01 -3.21 -12.05
CA ASN A 107 -6.75 -2.51 -12.32
C ASN A 107 -6.86 -1.34 -13.33
N GLN A 108 -7.52 -1.54 -14.48
CA GLN A 108 -7.54 -0.52 -15.55
C GLN A 108 -8.36 0.75 -15.25
N ASP A 109 -9.41 0.64 -14.42
CA ASP A 109 -10.33 1.75 -14.14
C ASP A 109 -9.99 2.49 -12.83
N THR A 110 -8.97 2.02 -12.11
CA THR A 110 -8.64 2.55 -10.78
C THR A 110 -7.87 3.86 -10.89
N ASP A 111 -8.34 4.89 -10.17
CA ASP A 111 -7.63 6.16 -9.99
C ASP A 111 -6.21 5.95 -9.43
N LEU A 112 -5.23 6.68 -9.96
CA LEU A 112 -3.84 6.62 -9.54
C LEU A 112 -3.48 7.63 -8.46
N ASP A 113 -4.39 8.53 -8.06
CA ASP A 113 -4.13 9.41 -6.92
C ASP A 113 -3.89 8.56 -5.67
N VAL A 114 -2.70 8.70 -5.10
CA VAL A 114 -2.28 7.96 -3.91
C VAL A 114 -3.19 8.24 -2.71
N ARG A 115 -3.87 9.39 -2.65
CA ARG A 115 -4.87 9.72 -1.63
C ARG A 115 -6.12 8.86 -1.81
N SER A 116 -6.64 8.76 -3.02
CA SER A 116 -7.76 7.88 -3.37
C SER A 116 -7.44 6.42 -3.08
N LEU A 117 -6.24 5.97 -3.47
CA LEU A 117 -5.78 4.60 -3.21
C LEU A 117 -5.67 4.33 -1.70
N HIS A 118 -5.04 5.23 -0.95
CA HIS A 118 -4.92 5.08 0.50
C HIS A 118 -6.30 5.11 1.18
N GLN A 119 -7.22 5.97 0.75
CA GLN A 119 -8.59 6.00 1.27
C GLN A 119 -9.30 4.66 1.03
N HIS A 120 -9.20 4.10 -0.17
CA HIS A 120 -9.82 2.82 -0.49
C HIS A 120 -9.25 1.67 0.35
N VAL A 121 -7.92 1.63 0.51
CA VAL A 121 -7.24 0.53 1.22
C VAL A 121 -7.43 0.61 2.74
N PHE A 122 -7.36 1.81 3.32
CA PHE A 122 -7.32 1.99 4.78
C PHE A 122 -8.61 2.57 5.38
N GLY A 123 -9.61 2.93 4.57
CA GLY A 123 -10.82 3.63 5.02
C GLY A 123 -11.65 2.87 6.05
N ASP A 124 -11.65 1.54 6.03
CA ASP A 124 -12.33 0.73 7.04
C ASP A 124 -11.58 0.74 8.39
N VAL A 125 -10.26 0.98 8.37
CA VAL A 125 -9.38 0.92 9.55
C VAL A 125 -9.23 2.29 10.19
N TYR A 126 -9.04 3.34 9.38
CA TYR A 126 -8.63 4.66 9.82
C TYR A 126 -9.51 5.76 9.25
N ALA A 127 -10.13 6.54 10.13
CA ALA A 127 -10.94 7.70 9.74
C ALA A 127 -10.16 8.81 9.02
N TRP A 128 -8.82 8.79 9.09
CA TRP A 128 -7.93 9.73 8.41
C TRP A 128 -7.35 9.17 7.11
N ALA A 129 -7.79 8.00 6.65
CA ALA A 129 -7.29 7.44 5.40
C ALA A 129 -7.47 8.46 4.24
N GLY A 130 -6.52 8.47 3.30
CA GLY A 130 -6.46 9.46 2.22
C GLY A 130 -5.92 10.83 2.63
N GLU A 131 -5.89 11.16 3.91
CA GLU A 131 -5.41 12.46 4.40
C GLU A 131 -3.89 12.46 4.62
N PRO A 132 -3.16 13.47 4.09
CA PRO A 132 -1.76 13.65 4.40
C PRO A 132 -1.48 13.77 5.91
N ARG A 133 -0.33 13.26 6.34
CA ARG A 133 0.08 13.33 7.74
C ARG A 133 0.32 14.76 8.20
N ILE A 134 -0.05 15.03 9.44
CA ILE A 134 0.19 16.32 10.12
C ILE A 134 1.30 16.26 11.16
N VAL A 135 2.02 15.13 11.24
CA VAL A 135 3.15 14.93 12.17
C VAL A 135 4.39 14.49 11.42
N GLU A 136 5.55 14.93 11.92
CA GLU A 136 6.82 14.55 11.33
C GLU A 136 7.16 13.09 11.65
N LEU A 137 7.64 12.38 10.64
CA LEU A 137 8.03 10.98 10.73
C LEU A 137 9.50 10.80 10.40
N ARG A 138 10.12 9.84 11.06
CA ARG A 138 11.48 9.36 10.79
C ARG A 138 11.50 7.83 10.81
N LYS A 139 12.44 7.23 10.10
CA LYS A 139 12.71 5.79 10.15
C LYS A 139 14.22 5.59 10.29
N GLY A 140 14.63 5.04 11.43
CA GLY A 140 16.04 5.07 11.82
C GLY A 140 16.56 6.51 11.89
N ASP A 141 17.67 6.77 11.21
CA ASP A 141 18.32 8.08 11.16
C ASP A 141 17.80 8.99 10.03
N SER A 142 16.93 8.46 9.15
CA SER A 142 16.40 9.20 8.00
C SER A 142 15.06 9.85 8.33
N ASN A 143 14.96 11.15 8.07
CA ASN A 143 13.69 11.88 8.11
C ASN A 143 12.99 11.80 6.75
N PHE A 144 11.68 11.58 6.76
CA PHE A 144 10.84 11.80 5.57
C PHE A 144 10.65 13.30 5.31
N TRP A 145 9.98 13.68 4.23
CA TRP A 145 9.72 15.10 3.92
C TRP A 145 9.01 15.85 5.04
N ALA A 146 9.16 17.18 5.08
CA ALA A 146 8.41 18.01 6.03
C ALA A 146 6.93 18.00 5.67
N CYS A 147 6.04 17.94 6.67
CA CYS A 147 4.59 17.92 6.42
C CYS A 147 4.16 19.07 5.50
N ALA A 148 4.72 20.26 5.72
CA ALA A 148 4.43 21.47 4.93
C ALA A 148 4.77 21.34 3.43
N ARG A 149 5.64 20.40 3.05
CA ARG A 149 6.03 20.15 1.65
C ARG A 149 5.18 19.10 0.96
N ILE A 150 4.47 18.25 1.72
CA ILE A 150 3.72 17.11 1.17
C ILE A 150 2.71 17.53 0.10
N PRO A 151 1.89 18.60 0.26
CA PRO A 151 0.90 18.96 -0.75
C PRO A 151 1.52 19.18 -2.13
N HIS A 152 2.55 20.02 -2.20
CA HIS A 152 3.27 20.30 -3.44
C HIS A 152 4.00 19.06 -3.99
N ALA A 153 4.61 18.26 -3.11
CA ALA A 153 5.28 17.02 -3.50
C ALA A 153 4.35 16.04 -4.23
N LEU A 154 3.11 15.93 -3.73
CA LEU A 154 2.11 15.04 -4.30
C LEU A 154 1.61 15.55 -5.66
N GLU A 155 1.54 16.86 -5.87
CA GLU A 155 1.24 17.44 -7.18
C GLU A 155 2.32 17.08 -8.20
N GLU A 156 3.60 17.27 -7.84
CA GLU A 156 4.72 16.90 -8.72
C GLU A 156 4.74 15.39 -9.02
N LEU A 157 4.54 14.56 -8.00
CA LEU A 157 4.47 13.11 -8.15
C LEU A 157 3.29 12.69 -9.04
N GLN A 158 2.12 13.33 -8.88
CA GLN A 158 0.92 13.03 -9.68
C GLN A 158 1.15 13.32 -11.17
N LEU A 159 1.87 14.38 -11.51
CA LEU A 159 2.25 14.67 -12.90
C LEU A 159 3.11 13.55 -13.49
N GLU A 160 4.09 13.04 -12.73
CA GLU A 160 4.96 11.97 -13.19
C GLU A 160 4.23 10.62 -13.31
N ILE A 161 3.34 10.33 -12.37
CA ILE A 161 2.41 9.19 -12.43
C ILE A 161 1.55 9.26 -13.71
N GLY A 162 0.98 10.43 -14.01
CA GLY A 162 0.18 10.65 -15.22
C GLY A 162 0.97 10.42 -16.50
N ARG A 163 2.17 11.00 -16.62
CA ARG A 163 3.04 10.77 -17.79
C ARG A 163 3.32 9.29 -18.02
N LEU A 164 3.73 8.56 -16.97
CA LEU A 164 4.03 7.13 -17.10
C LEU A 164 2.78 6.32 -17.43
N ALA A 165 1.61 6.70 -16.90
CA ALA A 165 0.34 6.06 -17.24
C ALA A 165 -0.01 6.20 -18.73
N ASP A 166 0.31 7.35 -19.33
CA ASP A 166 0.02 7.65 -20.74
C ASP A 166 1.03 7.00 -21.70
N GLU A 167 2.34 7.08 -21.39
CA GLU A 167 3.41 6.65 -22.30
C GLU A 167 3.93 5.23 -22.04
N GLY A 168 3.58 4.64 -20.89
CA GLY A 168 4.22 3.43 -20.37
C GLY A 168 4.14 2.19 -21.26
N ARG A 169 3.13 2.10 -22.15
CA ARG A 169 2.95 0.97 -23.07
C ARG A 169 4.05 0.89 -24.14
N GLU A 170 4.57 2.04 -24.55
CA GLU A 170 5.58 2.16 -25.61
C GLU A 170 7.01 1.97 -25.07
N LEU A 171 7.18 1.90 -23.74
CA LEU A 171 8.48 1.77 -23.11
C LEU A 171 8.96 0.31 -23.12
N ASP A 172 10.27 0.14 -23.32
CA ASP A 172 10.93 -1.11 -23.02
C ASP A 172 10.92 -1.40 -21.51
N ASP A 173 11.07 -2.67 -21.13
CA ASP A 173 10.99 -3.10 -19.74
C ASP A 173 12.08 -2.47 -18.85
N GLY A 174 13.24 -2.12 -19.41
CA GLY A 174 14.32 -1.44 -18.69
C GLY A 174 13.95 0.00 -18.33
N THR A 175 13.45 0.75 -19.31
CA THR A 175 12.98 2.12 -19.13
C THR A 175 11.76 2.17 -18.20
N LEU A 176 10.79 1.27 -18.38
CA LEU A 176 9.63 1.16 -17.51
C LEU A 176 10.04 0.83 -16.06
N THR A 177 10.97 -0.12 -15.86
CA THR A 177 11.52 -0.45 -14.54
C THR A 177 12.15 0.78 -13.87
N TYR A 178 12.93 1.56 -14.62
CA TYR A 178 13.53 2.78 -14.08
C TYR A 178 12.49 3.82 -13.67
N ARG A 179 11.46 4.04 -14.50
CA ARG A 179 10.40 5.03 -14.19
C ARG A 179 9.56 4.59 -12.98
N LEU A 180 9.20 3.32 -12.88
CA LEU A 180 8.54 2.75 -11.69
C LEU A 180 9.39 2.93 -10.43
N ALA A 181 10.69 2.59 -10.50
CA ALA A 181 11.63 2.76 -9.40
C ALA A 181 11.77 4.23 -8.97
N ARG A 182 11.79 5.16 -9.92
CA ARG A 182 11.84 6.60 -9.66
C ARG A 182 10.60 7.08 -8.91
N ILE A 183 9.41 6.76 -9.41
CA ILE A 183 8.14 7.12 -8.78
C ILE A 183 8.08 6.58 -7.35
N TYR A 184 8.45 5.30 -7.14
CA TYR A 184 8.41 4.72 -5.80
C TYR A 184 9.45 5.35 -4.86
N ALA A 185 10.66 5.62 -5.33
CA ALA A 185 11.70 6.25 -4.51
C ALA A 185 11.27 7.65 -4.04
N ASP A 186 10.71 8.45 -4.95
CA ASP A 186 10.19 9.78 -4.64
C ASP A 186 8.99 9.68 -3.68
N TYR A 187 8.02 8.79 -3.94
CA TYR A 187 6.89 8.52 -3.06
C TYR A 187 7.30 8.07 -1.65
N ASN A 188 8.27 7.14 -1.56
CA ASN A 188 8.79 6.61 -0.30
C ASN A 188 9.46 7.72 0.54
N GLN A 189 10.15 8.67 -0.11
CA GLN A 189 10.74 9.83 0.55
C GLN A 189 9.69 10.84 1.03
N ILE A 190 8.66 11.11 0.22
CA ILE A 190 7.52 11.97 0.58
C ILE A 190 6.84 11.41 1.83
N HIS A 191 6.56 10.11 1.82
CA HIS A 191 5.92 9.36 2.89
C HIS A 191 4.64 10.07 3.38
N PRO A 192 3.66 10.27 2.49
CA PRO A 192 2.59 11.26 2.68
C PRO A 192 1.62 10.94 3.81
N PHE A 193 1.47 9.67 4.19
CA PHE A 193 0.45 9.24 5.16
C PHE A 193 1.04 8.89 6.52
N ARG A 194 0.18 8.83 7.54
CA ARG A 194 0.61 8.49 8.91
C ARG A 194 1.04 7.02 9.01
N GLU A 195 0.34 6.11 8.36
CA GLU A 195 0.63 4.69 8.28
C GLU A 195 0.17 4.18 6.91
N GLY A 196 0.66 3.04 6.45
CA GLY A 196 0.15 2.41 5.21
C GLY A 196 0.85 2.80 3.92
N ASN A 197 1.90 3.63 3.98
CA ASN A 197 2.62 4.13 2.80
C ASN A 197 3.15 2.99 1.91
N GLY A 198 3.78 1.95 2.46
CA GLY A 198 4.35 0.87 1.64
C GLY A 198 3.30 0.07 0.85
N ARG A 199 2.14 -0.22 1.45
CA ARG A 199 1.00 -0.89 0.77
C ARG A 199 0.39 -0.03 -0.32
N THR A 200 0.19 1.26 -0.07
CA THR A 200 -0.29 2.19 -1.11
C THR A 200 0.71 2.32 -2.25
N GLY A 201 2.01 2.43 -1.94
CA GLY A 201 3.05 2.56 -2.96
C GLY A 201 3.23 1.30 -3.81
N THR A 202 3.21 0.11 -3.20
CA THR A 202 3.30 -1.17 -3.94
C THR A 202 2.08 -1.35 -4.84
N LEU A 203 0.88 -1.04 -4.35
CA LEU A 203 -0.33 -1.04 -5.16
C LEU A 203 -0.24 -0.09 -6.35
N LEU A 204 0.26 1.14 -6.15
CA LEU A 204 0.50 2.10 -7.22
C LEU A 204 1.43 1.52 -8.31
N LEU A 205 2.50 0.81 -7.93
CA LEU A 205 3.40 0.19 -8.91
C LEU A 205 2.72 -0.89 -9.74
N HIS A 206 1.87 -1.72 -9.12
CA HIS A 206 1.09 -2.72 -9.86
C HIS A 206 0.10 -2.06 -10.84
N LEU A 207 -0.54 -0.95 -10.44
CA LEU A 207 -1.47 -0.22 -11.31
C LEU A 207 -0.75 0.44 -12.50
N LEU A 208 0.42 1.05 -12.26
CA LEU A 208 1.24 1.65 -13.32
C LEU A 208 1.79 0.59 -14.28
N ALA A 209 2.31 -0.53 -13.77
CA ALA A 209 2.73 -1.65 -14.61
C ALA A 209 1.57 -2.18 -15.45
N GLY A 210 0.38 -2.33 -14.85
CA GLY A 210 -0.83 -2.75 -15.55
C GLY A 210 -1.25 -1.81 -16.69
N ARG A 211 -1.21 -0.50 -16.47
CA ARG A 211 -1.48 0.50 -17.51
C ARG A 211 -0.48 0.43 -18.67
N ALA A 212 0.79 0.15 -18.35
CA ALA A 212 1.85 -0.11 -19.32
C ALA A 212 1.76 -1.49 -20.01
N GLY A 213 0.71 -2.28 -19.76
CA GLY A 213 0.52 -3.59 -20.37
C GLY A 213 1.47 -4.67 -19.81
N ARG A 214 1.98 -4.47 -18.60
CA ARG A 214 2.84 -5.42 -17.88
C ARG A 214 2.18 -5.87 -16.58
N ARG A 215 2.58 -7.04 -16.10
CA ARG A 215 2.34 -7.50 -14.74
C ARG A 215 3.63 -7.40 -13.95
N LEU A 216 3.55 -6.79 -12.77
CA LEU A 216 4.65 -6.72 -11.82
C LEU A 216 4.55 -7.88 -10.84
N HIS A 217 5.64 -8.62 -10.65
CA HIS A 217 5.74 -9.79 -9.77
C HIS A 217 6.64 -9.50 -8.56
N LEU A 218 6.04 -9.38 -7.38
CA LEU A 218 6.69 -9.16 -6.09
C LEU A 218 6.51 -10.36 -5.13
N ASP A 219 5.92 -11.45 -5.58
CA ASP A 219 5.54 -12.61 -4.74
C ASP A 219 6.73 -13.36 -4.11
N ASP A 220 7.90 -13.31 -4.74
CA ASP A 220 9.18 -13.83 -4.25
C ASP A 220 10.06 -12.72 -3.61
N MET A 221 9.60 -11.47 -3.55
CA MET A 221 10.35 -10.38 -2.92
C MET A 221 10.41 -10.56 -1.40
N SER A 222 11.61 -10.58 -0.83
CA SER A 222 11.73 -10.60 0.63
C SER A 222 11.48 -9.22 1.24
N ARG A 223 10.91 -9.22 2.44
CA ARG A 223 10.76 -8.01 3.25
C ARG A 223 12.10 -7.30 3.49
N SER A 224 13.18 -8.05 3.69
CA SER A 224 14.52 -7.49 3.90
C SER A 224 15.05 -6.75 2.69
N GLU A 225 14.87 -7.30 1.48
CA GLU A 225 15.30 -6.64 0.24
C GLU A 225 14.51 -5.36 0.01
N TRP A 226 13.18 -5.41 0.19
CA TRP A 226 12.32 -4.24 0.01
C TRP A 226 12.63 -3.12 1.01
N ILE A 227 12.81 -3.47 2.30
CA ILE A 227 13.19 -2.50 3.33
C ILE A 227 14.60 -1.96 3.07
N GLY A 228 15.53 -2.81 2.61
CA GLY A 228 16.87 -2.42 2.20
C GLY A 228 16.82 -1.37 1.09
N ALA A 229 16.11 -1.67 0.00
CA ALA A 229 15.92 -0.73 -1.11
C ALA A 229 15.25 0.58 -0.66
N SER A 230 14.23 0.50 0.20
CA SER A 230 13.55 1.68 0.76
C SER A 230 14.46 2.55 1.62
N ARG A 231 15.38 1.95 2.38
CA ARG A 231 16.35 2.69 3.18
C ARG A 231 17.41 3.32 2.28
N ASP A 232 17.96 2.52 1.35
CA ASP A 232 19.08 2.93 0.52
C ASP A 232 18.66 3.94 -0.56
N SER A 233 17.34 4.05 -0.86
CA SER A 233 16.81 5.10 -1.74
C SER A 233 16.74 6.47 -1.06
N MET A 234 16.75 6.53 0.28
CA MET A 234 16.58 7.79 1.01
C MET A 234 17.81 8.68 0.82
N PRO A 235 17.63 9.98 0.55
CA PRO A 235 18.78 10.87 0.43
C PRO A 235 19.43 11.13 1.79
N PHE A 236 20.72 11.45 1.73
CA PHE A 236 21.50 11.84 2.91
C PHE A 236 20.93 13.08 3.61
N ARG A 237 20.49 14.08 2.83
CA ARG A 237 19.81 15.27 3.35
C ARG A 237 18.31 15.18 3.08
N ARG A 238 17.51 15.69 4.01
CA ARG A 238 16.04 15.68 3.95
C ARG A 238 15.48 16.32 2.67
N ASP A 239 16.14 17.37 2.18
CA ASP A 239 15.82 18.14 0.98
C ASP A 239 16.49 17.62 -0.30
N GLY A 240 17.34 16.60 -0.18
CA GLY A 240 17.95 15.92 -1.32
C GLY A 240 16.92 15.11 -2.10
N ARG A 241 17.35 14.59 -3.26
CA ARG A 241 16.53 13.75 -4.12
C ARG A 241 16.76 12.27 -3.82
N ALA A 242 15.69 11.49 -3.75
CA ALA A 242 15.78 10.04 -3.63
C ALA A 242 16.59 9.39 -4.77
N ASP A 243 17.30 8.32 -4.44
CA ASP A 243 18.02 7.49 -5.40
C ASP A 243 17.13 6.31 -5.83
N PRO A 244 16.78 6.17 -7.13
CA PRO A 244 15.94 5.09 -7.59
C PRO A 244 16.71 3.79 -7.78
N ARG A 245 18.05 3.82 -7.83
CA ARG A 245 18.88 2.65 -8.17
C ARG A 245 18.63 1.43 -7.28
N PRO A 246 18.43 1.56 -5.96
CA PRO A 246 18.05 0.43 -5.12
C PRO A 246 16.73 -0.21 -5.56
N PHE A 247 15.74 0.59 -5.97
CA PHE A 247 14.48 0.07 -6.51
C PHE A 247 14.64 -0.54 -7.91
N VAL A 248 15.49 0.03 -8.77
CA VAL A 248 15.82 -0.57 -10.07
C VAL A 248 16.40 -1.97 -9.87
N ALA A 249 17.29 -2.15 -8.88
CA ALA A 249 17.91 -3.43 -8.61
C ALA A 249 16.89 -4.50 -8.20
N VAL A 250 15.96 -4.16 -7.29
CA VAL A 250 14.96 -5.12 -6.81
C VAL A 250 13.80 -5.33 -7.80
N LEU A 251 13.48 -4.37 -8.67
CA LEU A 251 12.41 -4.47 -9.67
C LEU A 251 12.85 -5.13 -10.99
N ARG A 252 14.16 -5.25 -11.24
CA ARG A 252 14.69 -5.81 -12.48
C ARG A 252 14.18 -7.24 -12.73
N GLY A 253 13.69 -7.50 -13.94
CA GLY A 253 13.23 -8.83 -14.37
C GLY A 253 11.87 -9.26 -13.78
N ARG A 254 11.17 -8.34 -13.09
CA ARG A 254 9.87 -8.62 -12.45
C ARG A 254 8.66 -8.17 -13.27
N LEU A 255 8.90 -7.55 -14.42
CA LEU A 255 7.86 -7.21 -15.38
C LEU A 255 7.67 -8.38 -16.35
N ARG A 256 6.42 -8.77 -16.57
CA ARG A 256 6.02 -9.75 -17.59
C ARG A 256 4.93 -9.16 -18.45
N ILE A 257 4.90 -9.51 -19.74
CA ILE A 257 3.82 -9.08 -20.63
C ILE A 257 2.49 -9.57 -20.06
N GLN A 258 1.53 -8.66 -19.94
CA GLN A 258 0.17 -9.04 -19.59
C GLN A 258 -0.44 -9.74 -20.81
N GLY A 259 -0.60 -11.07 -20.73
CA GLY A 259 -1.32 -11.81 -21.76
C GLY A 259 -2.70 -11.21 -21.94
N PHE A 260 -3.01 -10.71 -23.14
CA PHE A 260 -4.35 -10.32 -23.50
C PHE A 260 -5.20 -11.59 -23.53
N GLY A 261 -5.89 -11.88 -22.44
CA GLY A 261 -7.09 -12.69 -22.53
C GLY A 261 -8.04 -11.94 -23.45
N SER A 262 -8.18 -12.43 -24.69
CA SER A 262 -9.17 -11.93 -25.63
C SER A 262 -10.52 -11.96 -24.93
N VAL A 263 -11.05 -10.79 -24.58
CA VAL A 263 -12.48 -10.62 -24.41
C VAL A 263 -13.02 -10.70 -25.82
N ARG A 264 -13.48 -11.89 -26.20
CA ARG A 264 -14.47 -12.03 -27.28
C ARG A 264 -15.84 -11.77 -26.71
#